data_AF-V5GHT5-F1
#
_entry.id   AF-V5GHT5-F1
#
_cell.length_a   1.000
_cell.length_b   1.000
_cell.length_c   1.000
_cell.angle_alpha   90.00
_cell.angle_beta   90.00
_cell.angle_gamma   90.00
#
_symmetry.space_group_name_H-M   'P 1'
#
loop_
_entity.id
_entity.type
_entity.pdbx_description
1 polymer ?
#
loop_
_entity_poly.entity_id
_entity_poly.type
_entity_poly.pdbx_seq_one_letter_code
_entity_poly.pdbx_strand_id
1 'polypeptide(L)'
;VGHGEELGYLFDMPVSRYETPDDPEDLVTRQRLLTLWSNFVKYLNPTPEEDNVLNNVIWKKLTPNNLVYLNINKTLEMEKNPKEYLKWEKIIDAYAIPPFNNY
;
A
#
# COMPACT_ATOMS: atom_id res chain seq x y z
N VAL A 1 10.75 -7.49 -0.12
CA VAL A 1 9.29 -7.49 -0.36
C VAL A 1 8.99 -8.18 -1.68
N GLY A 2 8.69 -9.47 -1.60
CA GLY A 2 8.19 -10.30 -2.69
C GLY A 2 6.69 -10.10 -2.91
N HIS A 3 6.20 -10.58 -4.05
CA HIS A 3 4.76 -10.54 -4.35
C HIS A 3 3.98 -11.45 -3.40
N GLY A 4 2.91 -10.92 -2.79
CA GLY A 4 2.02 -11.66 -1.89
C GLY A 4 2.49 -11.73 -0.44
N GLU A 5 3.64 -11.15 -0.10
CA GLU A 5 4.11 -11.11 1.31
C GLU A 5 3.16 -10.31 2.21
N GLU A 6 2.40 -9.36 1.65
CA GLU A 6 1.41 -8.59 2.40
C GLU A 6 0.27 -9.45 2.97
N LEU A 7 0.01 -10.62 2.37
CA LEU A 7 -1.11 -11.48 2.77
C LEU A 7 -0.93 -12.04 4.19
N GLY A 8 0.32 -12.28 4.63
CA GLY A 8 0.63 -12.71 6.00
C GLY A 8 0.24 -11.67 7.06
N TYR A 9 0.12 -10.41 6.66
CA TYR A 9 -0.30 -9.32 7.55
C TYR A 9 -1.81 -9.04 7.51
N LEU A 10 -2.55 -9.60 6.53
CA LEU A 10 -3.99 -9.41 6.39
C LEU A 10 -4.82 -10.60 6.86
N PHE A 11 -4.27 -11.79 6.71
CA PHE A 11 -4.95 -13.04 7.03
C PHE A 11 -4.18 -13.78 8.12
N ASP A 12 -4.85 -14.76 8.74
CA ASP A 12 -4.23 -15.69 9.68
C ASP A 12 -3.30 -16.65 8.94
N MET A 13 -2.15 -16.10 8.54
CA MET A 13 -1.07 -16.77 7.84
C MET A 13 0.25 -16.36 8.48
N PRO A 14 1.23 -17.28 8.54
CA PRO A 14 2.53 -16.97 9.10
C PRO A 14 3.23 -15.91 8.23
N VAL A 15 3.74 -14.85 8.85
CA VAL A 15 4.50 -13.78 8.17
C VAL A 15 5.87 -14.32 7.75
N SER A 16 6.48 -15.12 8.63
CA SER A 16 7.72 -15.84 8.37
C SER A 16 7.43 -17.22 7.78
N ARG A 17 8.25 -17.65 6.82
CA ARG A 17 8.24 -19.04 6.30
C ARG A 17 8.72 -20.06 7.33
N TYR A 18 9.36 -19.61 8.40
CA TYR A 18 9.82 -20.43 9.50
C TYR A 18 8.84 -20.28 10.66
N GLU A 19 8.55 -21.35 11.40
CA GLU A 19 7.67 -21.35 12.60
C GLU A 19 8.32 -20.63 13.79
N THR A 20 8.84 -19.44 13.54
CA THR A 20 9.38 -18.52 14.54
C THR A 20 8.29 -17.55 14.96
N PRO A 21 8.26 -17.09 16.23
CA PRO A 21 7.38 -16.00 16.63
C PRO A 21 7.55 -14.79 15.69
N ASP A 22 6.44 -14.13 15.35
CA ASP A 22 6.48 -12.92 14.52
C ASP A 22 7.36 -11.85 15.18
N ASP A 23 8.15 -11.14 14.37
CA ASP A 23 8.93 -9.99 14.83
C ASP A 23 7.97 -8.92 15.40
N PRO A 24 8.30 -8.23 16.51
CA PRO A 24 7.51 -7.10 16.99
C PRO A 24 7.17 -6.05 15.90
N GLU A 25 8.08 -5.80 14.96
CA GLU A 25 7.82 -4.90 13.82
C GLU A 25 6.76 -5.46 12.86
N ASP A 26 6.71 -6.79 12.69
CA ASP A 26 5.69 -7.45 11.87
C ASP A 26 4.31 -7.39 12.53
N LEU A 27 4.24 -7.54 13.85
CA LEU A 27 3.00 -7.38 14.60
C LEU A 27 2.44 -5.95 14.48
N VAL A 28 3.30 -4.94 14.55
CA VAL A 28 2.92 -3.54 14.32
C VAL A 28 2.43 -3.34 12.89
N THR A 29 3.12 -3.92 11.90
CA THR A 29 2.74 -3.82 10.49
C THR A 29 1.39 -4.49 10.22
N ARG A 30 1.15 -5.67 10.81
CA ARG A 30 -0.15 -6.37 10.78
C ARG A 30 -1.25 -5.49 11.36
N GLN A 31 -1.04 -4.92 12.55
CA GLN A 31 -2.03 -4.04 13.16
C GLN A 31 -2.33 -2.82 12.28
N ARG A 32 -1.32 -2.18 11.70
CA ARG A 32 -1.50 -1.03 10.79
C ARG A 32 -2.32 -1.41 9.55
N LEU A 33 -1.97 -2.51 8.88
CA LEU A 33 -2.68 -2.96 7.67
C LEU A 33 -4.14 -3.31 7.96
N LEU A 34 -4.42 -4.01 9.06
CA LEU A 34 -5.78 -4.33 9.48
C LEU A 34 -6.59 -3.08 9.83
N THR A 35 -5.99 -2.10 10.52
CA THR A 35 -6.64 -0.81 10.82
C THR A 35 -6.98 -0.06 9.52
N LEU A 36 -6.01 0.09 8.60
CA LEU A 36 -6.23 0.77 7.32
C LEU A 36 -7.35 0.11 6.50
N TRP A 37 -7.31 -1.22 6.36
CA TRP A 37 -8.33 -1.97 5.62
C TRP A 37 -9.71 -1.90 6.26
N SER A 38 -9.80 -2.10 7.58
CA SER A 38 -11.09 -2.06 8.27
C SER A 38 -11.71 -0.66 8.27
N ASN A 39 -10.91 0.40 8.39
CA ASN A 39 -11.36 1.78 8.22
C ASN A 39 -11.86 2.04 6.81
N PHE A 40 -11.15 1.57 5.78
CA PHE A 40 -11.61 1.71 4.40
C PHE A 40 -12.96 1.01 4.18
N VAL A 41 -13.15 -0.20 4.70
CA VAL A 41 -14.43 -0.91 4.61
C VAL A 41 -15.56 -0.16 5.32
N LYS A 42 -15.29 0.44 6.48
CA LYS A 42 -16.31 1.16 7.28
C LYS A 42 -16.65 2.54 6.73
N TYR A 43 -15.65 3.27 6.25
CA TYR A 43 -15.74 4.72 6.00
C TYR A 43 -15.39 5.14 4.57
N LEU A 44 -14.96 4.20 3.72
CA LEU A 44 -14.37 4.48 2.40
C LEU A 44 -13.13 5.40 2.48
N ASN A 45 -12.51 5.48 3.65
CA ASN A 45 -11.31 6.24 3.95
C ASN A 45 -10.44 5.45 4.93
N PRO A 46 -9.19 5.06 4.58
CA PRO A 46 -8.31 4.30 5.46
C PRO A 46 -7.87 5.05 6.72
N THR A 47 -7.86 6.39 6.67
CA THR A 47 -7.44 7.28 7.76
C THR A 47 -8.50 8.38 7.96
N PRO A 48 -9.67 8.05 8.51
CA PRO A 48 -10.76 9.01 8.70
C PRO A 48 -10.42 10.08 9.75
N GLU A 49 -9.55 9.74 10.70
CA GLU A 49 -9.04 10.60 11.77
C GLU A 49 -7.58 10.25 12.07
N GLU A 50 -6.91 11.06 12.90
CA GLU A 50 -5.55 10.77 13.36
C GLU A 50 -5.54 9.57 14.32
N ASP A 51 -4.66 8.61 14.05
CA ASP A 51 -4.49 7.41 14.84
C ASP A 51 -3.00 7.19 15.14
N ASN A 52 -2.65 7.07 16.42
CA ASN A 52 -1.28 6.85 16.87
C ASN A 52 -0.67 5.55 16.30
N VAL A 53 -1.47 4.50 16.11
CA VAL A 53 -1.05 3.24 15.48
C VAL A 53 -0.61 3.48 14.04
N LEU A 54 -1.29 4.41 13.37
CA LEU A 54 -0.97 4.85 12.01
C LEU A 54 -0.01 6.04 11.97
N ASN A 55 0.70 6.34 13.07
CA ASN A 55 1.62 7.48 13.19
C ASN A 55 0.95 8.82 12.83
N ASN A 56 -0.35 8.95 13.07
CA ASN A 56 -1.17 10.11 12.72
C ASN A 56 -1.10 10.48 11.23
N VAL A 57 -0.81 9.50 10.36
CA VAL A 57 -0.77 9.72 8.92
C VAL A 57 -2.20 9.91 8.38
N ILE A 58 -2.36 10.88 7.47
CA ILE A 58 -3.59 11.04 6.70
C ILE A 58 -3.31 10.62 5.25
N TRP A 59 -3.91 9.51 4.83
CA TRP A 59 -3.82 8.98 3.49
C TRP A 59 -4.60 9.85 2.51
N LYS A 60 -3.88 10.72 1.80
CA LYS A 60 -4.47 11.63 0.81
C LYS A 60 -4.90 10.88 -0.45
N LYS A 61 -6.08 11.25 -0.96
CA LYS A 61 -6.62 10.68 -2.20
C LYS A 61 -5.74 11.07 -3.40
N LEU A 62 -5.47 10.07 -4.25
CA LEU A 62 -4.91 10.23 -5.59
C LEU A 62 -5.77 11.19 -6.43
N THR A 63 -5.12 12.03 -7.23
CA THR A 63 -5.79 12.80 -8.30
C THR A 63 -4.96 12.72 -9.58
N PRO A 64 -5.55 12.98 -10.77
CA PRO A 64 -4.81 12.94 -12.04
C PRO A 64 -3.53 13.79 -12.06
N ASN A 65 -3.53 14.91 -11.32
CA ASN A 65 -2.39 15.85 -11.27
C ASN A 65 -1.46 15.59 -10.07
N ASN A 66 -1.79 14.64 -9.20
CA ASN A 66 -1.02 14.35 -8.00
C ASN A 66 -1.08 12.85 -7.70
N LEU A 67 -0.15 12.12 -8.31
CA LEU A 67 0.05 10.69 -8.15
C LEU A 67 0.69 10.38 -6.79
N VAL A 68 -0.08 10.50 -5.72
CA VAL A 68 0.34 10.17 -4.35
C VAL A 68 -0.02 8.74 -3.97
N TYR A 69 0.79 8.16 -3.09
CA TYR A 69 0.52 6.87 -2.45
C TYR A 69 1.05 6.88 -1.01
N LEU A 70 0.57 5.96 -0.20
CA LEU A 70 1.12 5.72 1.13
C LEU A 70 2.21 4.66 1.03
N ASN A 71 3.44 5.01 1.40
CA ASN A 71 4.52 4.06 1.60
C ASN A 71 4.37 3.43 2.98
N ILE A 72 4.20 2.11 3.02
CA ILE A 72 4.03 1.33 4.25
C ILE A 72 5.36 0.62 4.52
N ASN A 73 6.09 1.15 5.49
CA ASN A 73 7.36 0.61 5.95
C ASN A 73 7.39 0.68 7.50
N LYS A 74 8.56 0.71 8.13
CA LYS A 74 8.71 1.01 9.56
C LYS A 74 7.95 2.28 9.96
N THR A 75 7.92 3.27 9.07
CA THR A 75 7.08 4.47 9.12
C THR A 75 6.01 4.45 8.02
N LEU A 76 4.97 5.25 8.19
CA LEU A 76 3.92 5.47 7.20
C LEU A 76 4.09 6.87 6.60
N GLU A 77 4.38 6.95 5.30
CA GLU A 77 4.77 8.21 4.66
C GLU A 77 4.01 8.42 3.34
N MET A 78 3.48 9.64 3.15
CA MET A 78 2.87 10.02 1.88
C MET A 78 3.96 10.35 0.86
N GLU A 79 4.05 9.54 -0.17
CA GLU A 79 5.01 9.70 -1.26
C GLU A 79 4.31 10.05 -2.58
N LYS A 80 5.11 10.33 -3.61
CA LYS A 80 4.65 10.69 -4.96
C LYS A 80 5.35 9.85 -6.00
N ASN A 81 4.72 9.69 -7.15
CA ASN A 81 5.27 9.02 -8.34
C ASN A 81 5.64 7.56 -8.02
N PRO A 82 4.65 6.68 -7.86
CA PRO A 82 4.91 5.30 -7.48
C PRO A 82 5.79 4.62 -8.54
N LYS A 83 6.99 4.19 -8.12
CA LYS A 83 7.98 3.53 -8.97
C LYS A 83 8.27 4.34 -10.25
N GLU A 84 8.48 3.67 -11.38
CA GLU A 84 8.72 4.27 -12.68
C GLU A 84 7.43 4.53 -13.48
N TYR A 85 6.26 4.67 -12.84
CA TYR A 85 4.96 4.77 -13.55
C TYR A 85 4.96 5.81 -14.67
N LEU A 86 5.36 7.06 -14.36
CA LEU A 86 5.40 8.15 -15.34
C LEU A 86 6.39 7.92 -16.50
N LYS A 87 7.43 7.12 -16.29
CA LYS A 87 8.38 6.74 -17.35
C LYS A 87 7.73 5.74 -18.29
N TRP A 88 7.06 4.73 -17.75
CA TRP A 88 6.35 3.72 -18.54
C TRP A 88 5.14 4.30 -19.25
N GLU A 89 4.38 5.19 -18.61
CA GLU A 89 3.28 5.94 -19.22
C GLU A 89 3.74 6.66 -20.48
N LYS A 90 4.85 7.42 -20.41
CA LYS A 90 5.43 8.10 -21.58
C LYS A 90 5.85 7.15 -22.70
N ILE A 91 6.38 5.97 -22.37
CA ILE A 91 6.78 4.97 -23.37
C ILE A 91 5.52 4.39 -24.04
N ILE A 92 4.49 4.07 -23.25
CA ILE A 92 3.23 3.55 -23.76
C ILE A 92 2.57 4.59 -24.68
N ASP A 93 2.47 5.85 -24.25
CA ASP A 93 1.88 6.93 -25.05
C ASP A 93 2.63 7.17 -26.37
N ALA A 94 3.96 7.00 -26.37
CA ALA A 94 4.78 7.23 -27.56
C ALA A 94 4.75 6.06 -28.57
N TYR A 95 4.61 4.81 -28.08
CA TYR A 95 4.90 3.63 -28.89
C TYR A 95 3.79 2.59 -28.95
N ALA A 96 2.81 2.64 -28.05
CA ALA A 96 1.74 1.64 -28.05
C ALA A 96 0.73 1.93 -29.17
N ILE A 97 0.45 0.92 -29.99
CA ILE A 97 -0.47 1.02 -31.13
C ILE A 97 -1.82 0.43 -30.71
N PRO A 98 -2.93 1.20 -30.73
CA PRO A 98 -4.25 0.68 -30.44
C PRO A 98 -4.73 -0.35 -31.49
N PRO A 99 -5.65 -1.27 -31.13
CA PRO A 99 -6.23 -1.45 -29.81
C PRO A 99 -5.25 -2.14 -28.86
N PHE A 100 -5.25 -1.72 -27.60
CA PHE A 100 -4.49 -2.41 -26.57
C PHE A 100 -5.15 -3.75 -26.28
N ASN A 101 -4.44 -4.85 -26.56
CA ASN A 101 -4.85 -6.19 -26.16
C ASN A 101 -4.22 -6.48 -24.80
N ASN A 102 -5.07 -6.53 -23.78
CA ASN A 102 -4.69 -6.87 -22.41
C ASN A 102 -5.28 -8.28 -22.19
N TYR A 103 -4.42 -9.28 -22.00
CA TYR A 103 -4.83 -10.66 -21.68
C TYR A 103 -5.05 -10.83 -20.19
#